data_AF-A0A956E9X3-F1
#
_entry.id   AF-A0A956E9X3-F1
#
_cell.length_a   1.000
_cell.length_b   1.000
_cell.length_c   1.000
_cell.angle_alpha   90.00
_cell.angle_beta   90.00
_cell.angle_gamma   90.00
#
_symmetry.space_group_name_H-M   'P 1'
#
loop_
_entity.id
_entity.type
_entity.pdbx_description
1 polymer ?
#
loop_
_entity_poly.entity_id
_entity_poly.type
_entity_poly.pdbx_seq_one_letter_code
_entity_poly.pdbx_strand_id
1 'polypeptide(L)'
;MASVWHTFVMAGWTAYVCLLLGIIGIPFSLLAITLTIARVRAARLVAILVLCLGGLAPAFGAFGMYRGRAIVDDVLLSPAIEPSNKAKIRQQGYYEAQQALNVGLVCGALPLLLGAVSLALTFAIPPRKREG
;
A
#
# COMPACT_ATOMS: atom_id res chain seq x y z
N MET A 1 -21.14 -6.92 -2.00
CA MET A 1 -19.70 -6.62 -1.81
C MET A 1 -18.92 -7.72 -2.50
N ALA A 2 -18.00 -7.39 -3.42
CA ALA A 2 -17.10 -8.41 -3.98
C ALA A 2 -16.28 -9.02 -2.85
N SER A 3 -16.04 -10.34 -2.89
CA SER A 3 -15.23 -10.98 -1.86
C SER A 3 -13.80 -10.41 -1.87
N VAL A 4 -13.18 -10.34 -0.70
CA VAL A 4 -11.76 -9.91 -0.57
C VAL A 4 -10.87 -10.75 -1.49
N TRP A 5 -11.16 -12.04 -1.58
CA TRP A 5 -10.49 -12.97 -2.49
C TRP A 5 -10.61 -12.55 -3.97
N HIS A 6 -11.81 -12.17 -4.42
CA HIS A 6 -12.01 -11.73 -5.80
C HIS A 6 -11.21 -10.46 -6.12
N THR A 7 -11.15 -9.51 -5.17
CA THR A 7 -10.36 -8.28 -5.31
C THR A 7 -8.86 -8.59 -5.42
N PHE A 8 -8.38 -9.56 -4.64
CA PHE A 8 -6.99 -10.00 -4.64
C PHE A 8 -6.61 -10.66 -5.98
N VAL A 9 -7.46 -11.55 -6.50
CA VAL A 9 -7.25 -12.21 -7.80
C VAL A 9 -7.21 -11.18 -8.93
N MET A 10 -8.10 -10.18 -8.93
CA MET A 10 -8.13 -9.13 -9.95
C MET A 10 -6.87 -8.24 -9.94
N ALA A 11 -6.27 -8.00 -8.78
CA ALA A 11 -5.04 -7.22 -8.66
C ALA A 11 -3.78 -7.98 -9.13
N GLY A 12 -3.89 -9.30 -9.36
CA GLY A 12 -2.82 -10.14 -9.88
C GLY A 12 -1.56 -10.15 -9.01
N TRP A 13 -0.37 -10.21 -9.65
CA TRP A 13 0.91 -10.35 -8.95
C TRP A 13 1.21 -9.18 -7.99
N THR A 14 0.70 -7.97 -8.28
CA THR A 14 0.92 -6.78 -7.43
C THR A 14 0.30 -6.93 -6.04
N ALA A 15 -0.77 -7.73 -5.93
CA ALA A 15 -1.44 -8.00 -4.67
C ALA A 15 -0.53 -8.74 -3.67
N TYR A 16 0.28 -9.69 -4.17
CA TYR A 16 1.23 -10.44 -3.33
C TYR A 16 2.35 -9.55 -2.80
N VAL A 17 2.85 -8.61 -3.61
CA VAL A 17 3.86 -7.63 -3.17
C VAL A 17 3.27 -6.70 -2.11
N CYS A 18 2.06 -6.19 -2.33
CA CYS A 18 1.37 -5.34 -1.35
C CYS A 18 1.13 -6.09 -0.03
N LEU A 19 0.71 -7.36 -0.10
CA LEU A 19 0.49 -8.20 1.07
C LEU A 19 1.79 -8.44 1.85
N LEU A 20 2.88 -8.77 1.15
CA LEU A 20 4.19 -8.96 1.78
C LEU A 20 4.66 -7.68 2.49
N LEU A 21 4.53 -6.53 1.84
CA LEU A 21 4.85 -5.22 2.44
C LEU A 21 3.98 -4.93 3.66
N GLY A 22 2.70 -5.27 3.63
CA GLY A 22 1.80 -5.14 4.78
C GLY A 22 2.22 -6.03 5.96
N ILE A 23 2.49 -7.32 5.68
CA ILE A 23 2.93 -8.29 6.70
C ILE A 23 4.25 -7.87 7.35
N ILE A 24 5.20 -7.33 6.58
CA ILE A 24 6.48 -6.82 7.11
C ILE A 24 6.27 -5.48 7.82
N GLY A 25 5.40 -4.61 7.33
CA GLY A 25 5.16 -3.29 7.91
C GLY A 25 4.60 -3.34 9.33
N ILE A 26 3.74 -4.32 9.64
CA ILE A 26 3.12 -4.48 10.96
C ILE A 26 4.16 -4.69 12.10
N PRO A 27 5.06 -5.69 12.06
CA PRO A 27 6.03 -5.90 13.14
C PRO A 27 6.99 -4.73 13.30
N PHE A 28 7.39 -4.06 12.22
CA PHE A 28 8.20 -2.84 12.31
C PHE A 28 7.43 -1.69 12.96
N SER A 29 6.12 -1.58 12.71
CA SER A 29 5.26 -0.58 13.36
C SER A 29 5.15 -0.82 14.86
N LEU A 30 4.95 -2.08 15.27
CA LEU A 30 4.93 -2.46 16.69
C LEU A 30 6.28 -2.18 17.35
N LEU A 31 7.38 -2.53 16.68
CA LEU A 31 8.73 -2.24 17.16
C LEU A 31 8.96 -0.73 17.34
N ALA A 32 8.50 0.10 16.39
CA ALA A 32 8.60 1.56 16.50
C ALA A 32 7.88 2.08 17.75
N ILE A 33 6.65 1.61 17.99
CA ILE A 33 5.85 1.99 19.17
C ILE A 33 6.54 1.54 20.48
N THR A 34 7.04 0.31 20.56
CA THR A 34 7.75 -0.19 21.74
C THR A 34 9.03 0.61 21.99
N LEU A 35 9.79 0.93 20.93
CA LEU A 35 11.01 1.72 21.05
C LEU A 35 10.76 3.16 21.50
N THR A 36 9.57 3.73 21.26
CA THR A 36 9.23 5.08 21.71
C THR A 36 9.39 5.24 23.23
N ILE A 37 9.15 4.17 23.99
CA ILE A 37 9.27 4.16 25.47
C ILE A 37 10.74 4.12 25.90
N ALA A 38 11.57 3.33 25.22
CA ALA A 38 12.95 3.06 25.66
C ALA A 38 14.00 3.97 25.01
N ARG A 39 13.87 4.27 23.71
CA ARG A 39 14.88 4.91 22.88
C ARG A 39 14.26 5.78 21.78
N VAL A 40 13.80 6.98 22.14
CA VAL A 40 13.11 7.95 21.25
C VAL A 40 13.85 8.18 19.91
N ARG A 41 15.19 8.30 19.92
CA ARG A 41 15.97 8.50 18.68
C ARG A 41 15.88 7.30 17.73
N ALA A 42 15.96 6.08 18.27
CA ALA A 42 15.81 4.86 17.48
C ALA A 42 14.37 4.70 16.99
N ALA A 43 13.39 4.98 17.86
CA ALA A 43 11.97 4.96 17.51
C ALA A 43 11.65 5.86 16.32
N ARG A 44 12.22 7.08 16.28
CA ARG A 44 12.02 8.02 15.17
C ARG A 44 12.52 7.45 13.84
N LEU A 45 13.72 6.86 13.83
CA LEU A 45 14.27 6.25 12.62
C LEU A 45 13.42 5.07 12.14
N VAL A 46 12.99 4.22 13.06
CA VAL A 46 12.12 3.08 12.72
C VAL A 46 10.76 3.55 12.25
N ALA A 47 10.17 4.58 12.86
CA ALA A 47 8.90 5.16 12.42
C ALA A 47 8.97 5.74 10.99
N ILE A 48 10.06 6.45 10.65
CA ILE A 48 10.29 6.92 9.27
C ILE A 48 10.40 5.74 8.30
N LEU A 49 11.16 4.70 8.67
CA LEU A 49 11.29 3.50 7.84
C LEU A 49 9.94 2.80 7.63
N VAL A 50 9.12 2.70 8.68
CA VAL A 50 7.75 2.16 8.60
C VAL A 50 6.89 2.97 7.65
N LEU A 51 6.96 4.31 7.71
CA LEU A 51 6.22 5.17 6.78
C LEU A 51 6.67 4.97 5.34
N CYS A 52 7.98 4.86 5.10
CA CYS A 52 8.52 4.56 3.77
C CYS A 52 8.02 3.19 3.27
N LEU A 53 8.15 2.13 4.08
CA LEU A 53 7.70 0.78 3.73
C LEU A 53 6.18 0.72 3.52
N GLY A 54 5.41 1.35 4.41
CA GLY A 54 3.96 1.45 4.31
C GLY A 54 3.52 2.22 3.07
N GLY A 55 4.30 3.20 2.62
CA GLY A 55 4.09 3.97 1.39
C GLY A 55 4.42 3.20 0.11
N LEU A 56 5.26 2.17 0.17
CA LEU A 56 5.56 1.33 -0.99
C LEU A 56 4.33 0.53 -1.44
N ALA A 57 3.49 0.03 -0.53
CA ALA A 57 2.30 -0.73 -0.89
C ALA A 57 1.32 0.05 -1.80
N PRO A 58 0.87 1.27 -1.46
CA PRO A 58 0.03 2.05 -2.37
C PRO A 58 0.77 2.49 -3.64
N ALA A 59 2.09 2.71 -3.58
CA ALA A 59 2.87 2.99 -4.79
C ALA A 59 2.88 1.82 -5.79
N PHE A 60 3.07 0.59 -5.30
CA PHE A 60 2.97 -0.62 -6.12
C PHE A 60 1.55 -0.86 -6.62
N GLY A 61 0.53 -0.60 -5.79
CA GLY A 61 -0.87 -0.65 -6.22
C GLY A 61 -1.19 0.34 -7.35
N ALA A 62 -0.70 1.58 -7.24
CA ALA A 62 -0.83 2.60 -8.29
C ALA A 62 -0.11 2.18 -9.58
N PHE A 63 1.10 1.62 -9.45
CA PHE A 63 1.84 1.08 -10.60
C PHE A 63 1.07 -0.06 -11.28
N GLY A 64 0.50 -1.00 -10.51
CA GLY A 64 -0.35 -2.07 -11.00
C GLY A 64 -1.57 -1.56 -11.77
N MET A 65 -2.24 -0.55 -11.21
CA MET A 65 -3.38 0.12 -11.86
C MET A 65 -2.97 0.77 -13.19
N TYR A 66 -1.87 1.52 -13.21
CA TYR A 66 -1.38 2.18 -14.42
C TYR A 66 -1.04 1.17 -15.51
N ARG A 67 -0.30 0.10 -15.16
CA ARG A 67 0.05 -0.98 -16.08
C ARG A 67 -1.18 -1.72 -16.58
N GLY A 68 -2.14 -2.01 -15.71
CA GLY A 68 -3.40 -2.67 -16.09
C GLY A 68 -4.20 -1.84 -17.11
N ARG A 69 -4.31 -0.53 -16.90
CA ARG A 69 -4.96 0.37 -17.86
C ARG A 69 -4.23 0.41 -19.20
N ALA A 70 -2.90 0.48 -19.19
CA ALA A 70 -2.10 0.45 -20.42
C ALA A 70 -2.32 -0.84 -21.24
N ILE A 71 -2.43 -1.99 -20.59
CA ILE A 71 -2.75 -3.27 -21.26
C ILE A 71 -4.15 -3.24 -21.86
N VAL A 72 -5.15 -2.72 -21.12
CA VAL A 72 -6.52 -2.58 -21.63
C VAL A 72 -6.54 -1.68 -22.86
N ASP A 73 -5.84 -0.55 -22.82
CA ASP A 73 -5.75 0.36 -23.96
C ASP A 73 -5.11 -0.29 -25.18
N ASP A 74 -4.02 -1.04 -25.00
CA ASP A 74 -3.35 -1.78 -26.09
C ASP A 74 -4.29 -2.84 -26.71
N VAL A 75 -5.01 -3.60 -25.89
CA VAL A 75 -6.01 -4.58 -26.36
C VAL A 75 -7.12 -3.90 -27.17
N LEU A 76 -7.56 -2.71 -26.76
CA LEU A 76 -8.62 -1.96 -27.46
C LEU A 76 -8.19 -1.40 -28.82
N LEU A 77 -6.89 -1.33 -29.11
CA LEU A 77 -6.37 -0.99 -30.44
C LEU A 77 -6.57 -2.14 -31.45
N SER A 78 -6.80 -3.37 -30.97
CA SER A 78 -7.01 -4.52 -31.85
C SER A 78 -8.23 -4.32 -32.77
N PRO A 79 -8.09 -4.57 -34.08
CA PRO A 79 -9.22 -4.54 -35.02
C PRO A 79 -10.19 -5.71 -34.83
N ALA A 80 -9.80 -6.75 -34.08
CA ALA A 80 -10.63 -7.93 -33.82
C ALA A 80 -11.78 -7.65 -32.84
N ILE A 81 -11.76 -6.51 -32.14
CA ILE A 81 -12.78 -6.15 -31.15
C ILE A 81 -13.84 -5.25 -31.80
N GLU A 82 -15.09 -5.72 -31.80
CA GLU A 82 -16.23 -4.93 -32.26
C GLU A 82 -16.32 -3.58 -31.51
N PRO A 83 -16.59 -2.46 -32.22
CA PRO A 83 -16.68 -1.13 -31.60
C PRO A 83 -17.69 -1.05 -30.44
N SER A 84 -18.80 -1.79 -30.54
CA SER A 84 -19.83 -1.90 -29.50
C SER A 84 -19.31 -2.48 -28.18
N ASN A 85 -18.31 -3.37 -28.24
CA ASN A 85 -17.73 -4.04 -27.07
C ASN A 85 -16.56 -3.26 -26.47
N LYS A 86 -15.93 -2.35 -27.21
CA LYS A 86 -14.78 -1.56 -26.71
C LYS A 86 -15.11 -0.77 -25.46
N ALA A 87 -16.30 -0.15 -25.39
CA ALA A 87 -16.73 0.60 -24.21
C ALA A 87 -16.87 -0.30 -22.97
N LYS A 88 -17.47 -1.48 -23.14
CA LYS A 88 -17.67 -2.46 -22.05
C LYS A 88 -16.34 -3.01 -21.55
N ILE A 89 -15.45 -3.40 -22.46
CA ILE A 89 -14.11 -3.92 -22.14
C ILE A 89 -13.29 -2.86 -21.42
N ARG A 90 -13.32 -1.60 -21.89
CA ARG A 90 -12.63 -0.48 -21.22
C ARG A 90 -13.12 -0.31 -19.78
N GLN A 91 -14.44 -0.23 -19.59
CA GLN A 91 -15.02 0.00 -18.27
C GLN A 91 -14.65 -1.12 -17.30
N GLN A 92 -14.82 -2.37 -17.72
CA GLN A 92 -14.51 -3.54 -16.88
C GLN A 92 -13.01 -3.64 -16.59
N GLY A 93 -12.16 -3.53 -17.61
CA GLY A 93 -10.71 -3.62 -17.45
C GLY A 93 -10.13 -2.50 -16.57
N TYR A 94 -10.69 -1.29 -16.65
CA TYR A 94 -10.28 -0.18 -15.78
C TYR A 94 -10.74 -0.39 -14.34
N TYR A 95 -11.93 -0.96 -14.15
CA TYR A 95 -12.43 -1.33 -12.82
C TYR A 95 -11.54 -2.40 -12.17
N GLU A 96 -11.09 -3.39 -12.93
CA GLU A 96 -10.16 -4.43 -12.47
C GLU A 96 -8.79 -3.83 -12.13
N ALA A 97 -8.25 -2.98 -13.01
CA ALA A 97 -6.98 -2.28 -12.77
C ALA A 97 -7.04 -1.43 -11.49
N GLN A 98 -8.18 -0.80 -11.20
CA GLN A 98 -8.38 -0.02 -9.98
C GLN A 98 -8.26 -0.86 -8.70
N GLN A 99 -8.54 -2.16 -8.75
CA GLN A 99 -8.44 -3.05 -7.59
C GLN A 99 -7.01 -3.18 -7.08
N ALA A 100 -5.99 -3.08 -7.95
CA ALA A 100 -4.59 -3.08 -7.55
C ALA A 100 -4.27 -1.92 -6.58
N LEU A 101 -4.78 -0.71 -6.87
CA LEU A 101 -4.61 0.43 -5.99
C LEU A 101 -5.34 0.24 -4.66
N ASN A 102 -6.56 -0.29 -4.69
CA ASN A 102 -7.33 -0.56 -3.47
C ASN A 102 -6.61 -1.55 -2.54
N VAL A 103 -6.06 -2.64 -3.10
CA VAL A 103 -5.25 -3.60 -2.33
C VAL A 103 -4.02 -2.92 -1.74
N GLY A 104 -3.29 -2.13 -2.54
CA GLY A 104 -2.12 -1.39 -2.06
C GLY A 104 -2.45 -0.42 -0.91
N LEU A 105 -3.56 0.31 -1.01
CA LEU A 105 -4.04 1.21 0.04
C LEU A 105 -4.41 0.45 1.32
N VAL A 106 -5.17 -0.64 1.21
CA VAL A 106 -5.59 -1.44 2.38
C VAL A 106 -4.39 -2.07 3.08
N CYS A 107 -3.46 -2.67 2.32
CA CYS A 107 -2.26 -3.28 2.88
C CYS A 107 -1.31 -2.24 3.51
N GLY A 108 -1.22 -1.04 2.94
CA GLY A 108 -0.40 0.05 3.46
C GLY A 108 -1.03 0.84 4.61
N ALA A 109 -2.35 0.84 4.74
CA ALA A 109 -3.07 1.71 5.67
C ALA A 109 -2.64 1.49 7.13
N LEU A 110 -2.61 0.24 7.60
CA LEU A 110 -2.29 -0.04 9.00
C LEU A 110 -0.82 0.31 9.35
N PRO A 111 0.20 -0.12 8.57
CA PRO A 111 1.57 0.33 8.79
C PRO A 111 1.74 1.85 8.75
N LEU A 112 1.08 2.53 7.80
CA LEU A 112 1.15 3.99 7.68
C LEU A 112 0.56 4.69 8.91
N LEU A 113 -0.62 4.26 9.36
CA LEU A 113 -1.26 4.81 10.55
C LEU A 113 -0.42 4.60 11.81
N LEU A 114 0.06 3.38 12.03
CA LEU A 114 0.88 3.06 13.20
C LEU A 114 2.24 3.78 13.16
N GLY A 115 2.87 3.87 11.98
CA GLY A 115 4.09 4.63 11.78
C GLY A 115 3.90 6.13 12.04
N ALA A 116 2.79 6.71 11.59
CA ALA A 116 2.46 8.11 11.83
C ALA A 116 2.22 8.40 13.32
N VAL A 117 1.45 7.53 14.00
CA VAL A 117 1.22 7.62 15.45
C VAL A 117 2.54 7.49 16.22
N SER A 118 3.36 6.49 15.88
CA SER A 118 4.68 6.30 16.52
C SER A 118 5.55 7.54 16.34
N LEU A 119 5.62 8.09 15.13
CA LEU A 119 6.39 9.29 14.83
C LEU A 119 5.88 10.49 15.65
N ALA A 120 4.56 10.71 15.70
CA ALA A 120 3.95 11.78 16.49
C ALA A 120 4.28 11.66 17.98
N LEU A 121 4.22 10.45 18.55
CA LEU A 121 4.60 10.20 19.94
C LEU A 121 6.07 10.53 20.21
N THR A 122 6.99 10.34 19.24
CA THR A 122 8.40 10.73 19.41
C THR A 122 8.63 12.24 19.49
N PHE A 123 7.67 13.04 19.05
CA PHE A 123 7.70 14.51 19.19
C PHE A 123 6.97 14.99 20.44
N ALA A 124 5.93 14.25 20.89
CA ALA A 124 5.17 14.59 22.08
C ALA A 124 5.92 14.27 23.39
N ILE A 125 6.77 13.24 23.40
CA ILE A 125 7.51 12.83 24.60
C ILE A 125 8.84 13.59 24.68
N PRO A 126 9.06 14.46 25.70
CA PRO A 126 10.32 15.16 25.85
C PRO A 126 11.47 14.17 26.09
N PRO A 127 12.68 14.42 25.55
CA PRO A 127 13.81 13.55 25.77
C PRO A 127 14.10 13.47 27.28
N ARG A 128 14.03 12.27 27.84
CA ARG A 128 14.38 12.03 29.24
C ARG A 128 15.82 12.52 29.45
N LYS A 129 16.02 13.54 30.30
CA LYS A 129 17.36 13.97 30.72
C LYS A 129 18.06 12.72 31.23
N ARG A 130 19.17 12.34 30.59
CA ARG A 130 20.05 11.31 31.13
C ARG A 130 20.65 11.93 32.38
N GLU A 131 20.13 11.54 33.55
CA GLU A 131 20.82 11.74 34.82
C GLU A 131 22.12 10.93 34.69
N GLY A 132 23.22 11.66 34.50
CA GLY A 132 24.58 11.13 34.43
C GLY A 132 25.24 11.26 35.78
#